data_AF-A0A537CK40-F1
#
_entry.id   AF-A0A537CK40-F1
#
_cell.length_a   1.000
_cell.length_b   1.000
_cell.length_c   1.000
_cell.angle_alpha   90.00
_cell.angle_beta   90.00
_cell.angle_gamma   90.00
#
_symmetry.space_group_name_H-M   'P 1'
#
loop_
_entity.id
_entity.type
_entity.pdbx_description
1 polymer ?
#
loop_
_entity_poly.entity_id
_entity_poly.type
_entity_poly.pdbx_seq_one_letter_code
_entity_poly.pdbx_strand_id
1 'polypeptide(L)'
;STNAEGWGLYAESLMLPYFPSDGQLFALQLRLLRAARAFLDPMVNLGTMTPAGSKDFLMSEVVLSEPMAQQEADRYAFYGPGQAVSYLYGYARLRELRLKAEIALGPRFDQRQFHDLVIAQGLLPPGLLERAVLEELTRRYLGTAKSPASRDSGDSRPATDAQGR
;
A
#
# COMPACT_ATOMS: atom_id res chain seq x y z
N SER A 1 -14.20 2.15 0.56
CA SER A 1 -13.41 3.38 0.78
C SER A 1 -11.91 3.10 0.75
N THR A 2 -11.41 2.12 1.52
CA THR A 2 -9.97 1.88 1.78
C THR A 2 -9.03 1.95 0.58
N ASN A 3 -9.41 1.40 -0.58
CA ASN A 3 -8.54 1.45 -1.76
C ASN A 3 -8.40 2.87 -2.32
N ALA A 4 -9.51 3.55 -2.54
CA ALA A 4 -9.51 4.90 -3.11
C ALA A 4 -8.88 5.90 -2.14
N GLU A 5 -9.25 5.85 -0.86
CA GLU A 5 -8.71 6.74 0.18
C GLU A 5 -7.23 6.47 0.44
N GLY A 6 -6.85 5.18 0.48
CA GLY A 6 -5.46 4.76 0.63
C GLY A 6 -4.60 5.18 -0.55
N TRP A 7 -5.12 5.08 -1.78
CA TRP A 7 -4.45 5.54 -2.99
C TRP A 7 -4.23 7.06 -2.98
N GLY A 8 -5.23 7.85 -2.58
CA GLY A 8 -5.10 9.30 -2.44
C GLY A 8 -3.96 9.67 -1.50
N LEU A 9 -3.97 9.13 -0.28
CA LEU A 9 -2.94 9.42 0.72
C LEU A 9 -1.55 8.90 0.30
N TYR A 10 -1.51 7.78 -0.44
CA TYR A 10 -0.29 7.26 -1.05
C TYR A 10 0.26 8.21 -2.12
N ALA A 11 -0.57 8.69 -3.03
CA ALA A 11 -0.17 9.63 -4.07
C ALA A 11 0.34 10.95 -3.45
N GLU A 12 -0.35 11.48 -2.44
CA GLU A 12 0.12 12.64 -1.66
C GLU A 12 1.51 12.40 -1.07
N SER A 13 1.81 11.18 -0.60
CA SER A 13 3.14 10.83 -0.06
C SER A 13 4.25 10.87 -1.10
N LEU A 14 3.94 10.55 -2.35
CA LEU A 14 4.90 10.60 -3.45
C LEU A 14 5.11 12.02 -3.96
N MET A 15 4.06 12.83 -3.93
CA MET A 15 4.11 14.23 -4.38
C MET A 15 4.74 15.17 -3.36
N LEU A 16 4.81 14.77 -2.09
CA LEU A 16 5.29 15.62 -0.99
C LEU A 16 6.62 16.35 -1.31
N PRO A 17 7.69 15.71 -1.83
CA PRO A 17 8.96 16.39 -2.10
C PRO A 17 8.87 17.45 -3.22
N TYR A 18 7.81 17.42 -4.02
CA TYR A 18 7.61 18.33 -5.15
C TYR A 18 6.77 19.56 -4.78
N PHE A 19 6.18 19.60 -3.59
CA PHE A 19 5.44 20.78 -3.12
C PHE A 19 6.40 21.86 -2.61
N PRO A 20 6.02 23.15 -2.70
CA PRO A 20 6.69 24.21 -1.96
C PRO A 20 6.58 23.96 -0.45
N SER A 21 7.45 24.58 0.36
CA SER A 21 7.51 24.35 1.81
C SER A 21 6.15 24.48 2.51
N ASP A 22 5.35 25.50 2.16
CA ASP A 22 4.01 25.67 2.73
C ASP A 22 3.06 24.53 2.32
N GLY A 23 3.16 24.07 1.08
CA GLY A 23 2.39 22.92 0.60
C GLY A 23 2.78 21.62 1.31
N GLN A 24 4.07 21.45 1.62
CA GLN A 24 4.54 20.31 2.42
C GLN A 24 3.99 20.36 3.84
N LEU A 25 3.96 21.54 4.47
CA LEU A 25 3.38 21.74 5.78
C LEU A 25 1.91 21.30 5.81
N PHE A 26 1.09 21.78 4.87
CA PHE A 26 -0.32 21.40 4.79
C PHE A 26 -0.52 19.90 4.51
N ALA A 27 0.27 19.32 3.60
CA ALA A 27 0.20 17.89 3.31
C ALA A 27 0.55 17.03 4.56
N LEU A 28 1.53 17.47 5.35
CA LEU A 28 1.90 16.81 6.60
C LEU A 28 0.82 16.98 7.68
N GLN A 29 0.22 18.17 7.81
CA GLN A 29 -0.91 18.39 8.72
C GLN A 29 -2.12 17.50 8.35
N LEU A 30 -2.44 17.39 7.06
CA LEU A 30 -3.52 16.52 6.60
C LEU A 30 -3.19 15.04 6.84
N ARG A 31 -1.93 14.63 6.72
CA ARG A 31 -1.48 13.28 7.10
C ARG A 31 -1.59 13.04 8.60
N LEU A 32 -1.28 14.03 9.44
CA LEU A 32 -1.48 13.99 10.88
C LEU A 32 -2.96 13.78 11.24
N LEU A 33 -3.89 14.45 10.54
CA LEU A 33 -5.32 14.18 10.68
C LEU A 33 -5.68 12.73 10.34
N ARG A 34 -5.15 12.15 9.25
CA ARG A 34 -5.42 10.74 8.92
C ARG A 34 -4.79 9.77 9.92
N ALA A 35 -3.69 10.15 10.56
CA ALA A 35 -3.12 9.41 11.68
C ALA A 35 -4.04 9.47 12.92
N ALA A 36 -4.53 10.66 13.28
CA ALA A 36 -5.47 10.85 14.39
C ALA A 36 -6.76 10.04 14.20
N ARG A 37 -7.34 10.08 12.99
CA ARG A 37 -8.50 9.27 12.60
C ARG A 37 -8.33 7.78 12.88
N ALA A 38 -7.12 7.24 12.72
CA ALA A 38 -6.87 5.81 12.87
C ALA A 38 -7.05 5.30 14.31
N PHE A 39 -6.89 6.16 15.32
CA PHE A 39 -7.14 5.80 16.72
C PHE A 39 -8.36 6.49 17.33
N LEU A 40 -8.68 7.73 16.95
CA LEU A 40 -9.84 8.45 17.52
C LEU A 40 -11.16 7.77 17.15
N ASP A 41 -11.34 7.38 15.89
CA ASP A 41 -12.55 6.71 15.41
C ASP A 41 -12.85 5.41 16.19
N PRO A 42 -11.91 4.44 16.29
CA PRO A 42 -12.15 3.25 17.10
C PRO A 42 -12.26 3.56 18.60
N MET A 43 -11.51 4.52 19.14
CA MET A 43 -11.64 4.86 20.57
C MET A 43 -13.03 5.42 20.91
N VAL A 44 -13.60 6.27 20.07
CA VAL A 44 -14.97 6.77 20.23
C VAL A 44 -15.96 5.61 20.15
N ASN A 45 -15.81 4.73 19.16
CA ASN A 45 -16.72 3.60 18.95
C ASN A 45 -16.58 2.47 20.00
N LEU A 46 -15.44 2.38 20.67
CA LEU A 46 -15.20 1.47 21.79
C LEU A 46 -15.50 2.11 23.15
N GLY A 47 -15.90 3.39 23.19
CA GLY A 47 -16.22 4.12 24.41
C GLY A 47 -15.00 4.48 25.28
N THR A 48 -13.78 4.38 24.74
CA THR A 48 -12.54 4.78 25.45
C THR A 48 -12.19 6.25 25.23
N MET A 49 -12.92 6.95 24.37
CA MET A 49 -12.86 8.39 24.12
C MET A 49 -14.27 8.94 23.95
N THR A 50 -14.55 10.13 24.47
CA THR A 50 -15.84 10.80 24.19
C THR A 50 -15.76 11.58 22.87
N PRO A 51 -16.87 11.81 22.14
CA PRO A 51 -16.86 12.65 20.96
C PRO A 51 -16.29 14.05 21.23
N ALA A 52 -16.66 14.67 22.36
CA ALA A 52 -16.10 15.95 22.80
C ALA A 52 -14.58 15.89 23.01
N GLY A 53 -14.07 14.84 23.69
CA GLY A 53 -12.63 14.66 23.86
C GLY A 53 -11.89 14.46 22.54
N SER A 54 -12.51 13.79 21.55
CA SER A 54 -11.94 13.67 20.21
C SER A 54 -11.88 15.01 19.47
N LYS A 55 -12.89 15.89 19.64
CA LYS A 55 -12.90 17.26 19.11
C LYS A 55 -11.76 18.07 19.72
N ASP A 56 -11.61 18.03 21.05
CA ASP A 56 -10.57 18.77 21.76
C ASP A 56 -9.17 18.34 21.30
N PHE A 57 -8.94 17.04 21.17
CA PHE A 57 -7.68 16.49 20.64
C PHE A 57 -7.39 16.99 19.22
N LEU A 58 -8.39 16.99 18.34
CA LEU A 58 -8.23 17.46 16.96
C LEU A 58 -7.90 18.95 16.88
N MET A 59 -8.41 19.76 17.82
CA MET A 59 -8.09 21.18 17.89
C MET A 59 -6.68 21.41 18.45
N SER A 60 -6.29 20.73 19.53
CA SER A 60 -5.01 20.96 20.19
C SER A 60 -3.82 20.33 19.46
N GLU A 61 -3.95 19.07 19.03
CA GLU A 61 -2.83 18.29 18.50
C GLU A 61 -2.75 18.31 16.97
N VAL A 62 -3.91 18.39 16.30
CA VAL A 62 -3.99 18.35 14.83
C VAL A 62 -4.17 19.75 14.22
N VAL A 63 -4.42 20.75 15.07
CA VAL A 63 -4.56 22.15 14.68
C VAL A 63 -5.73 22.34 13.71
N LEU A 64 -6.83 21.62 13.94
CA LEU A 64 -8.08 21.86 13.21
C LEU A 64 -8.84 23.03 13.80
N SER A 65 -9.56 23.75 12.94
CA SER A 65 -10.56 24.71 13.38
C SER A 65 -11.70 23.99 14.11
N GLU A 66 -12.37 24.70 15.02
CA GLU A 66 -13.49 24.14 15.78
C GLU A 66 -14.57 23.50 14.88
N PRO A 67 -15.02 24.13 13.78
CA PRO A 67 -16.04 23.52 12.91
C PRO A 67 -15.55 22.23 12.25
N MET A 68 -14.27 22.15 11.85
CA MET A 68 -13.70 20.94 11.26
C MET A 68 -13.55 19.82 12.29
N ALA A 69 -13.10 20.17 13.50
CA ALA A 69 -12.98 19.21 14.60
C ALA A 69 -14.34 18.66 15.03
N GLN A 70 -15.37 19.53 15.09
CA GLN A 70 -16.75 19.09 15.36
C GLN A 70 -17.26 18.14 14.29
N GLN A 71 -17.04 18.46 13.01
CA GLN A 71 -17.45 17.60 11.90
C GLN A 71 -16.79 16.21 11.99
N GLU A 72 -15.50 16.13 12.33
CA GLU A 72 -14.82 14.84 12.51
C GLU A 72 -15.36 14.07 13.72
N ALA A 73 -15.57 14.74 14.86
CA ALA A 73 -16.14 14.11 16.05
C ALA A 73 -17.54 13.53 15.78
N ASP A 74 -18.41 14.28 15.10
CA ASP A 74 -19.73 13.82 14.70
C ASP A 74 -19.66 12.66 13.69
N ARG A 75 -18.64 12.70 12.81
CA ARG A 75 -18.40 11.64 11.84
C ARG A 75 -18.03 10.32 12.50
N TYR A 76 -17.18 10.35 13.52
CA TYR A 76 -16.79 9.16 14.29
C TYR A 76 -17.97 8.58 15.07
N ALA A 77 -18.81 9.44 15.64
CA ALA A 77 -19.90 9.06 16.54
C ALA A 77 -21.20 8.66 15.81
N PHE A 78 -21.55 9.34 14.72
CA PHE A 78 -22.90 9.25 14.13
C PHE A 78 -22.89 8.94 12.64
N TYR A 79 -22.11 9.66 11.84
CA TYR A 79 -22.28 9.61 10.38
C TYR A 79 -21.56 8.44 9.70
N GLY A 80 -20.44 7.96 10.25
CA GLY A 80 -19.71 6.86 9.65
C GLY A 80 -18.66 6.22 10.56
N PRO A 81 -19.09 5.58 11.67
CA PRO A 81 -18.24 4.75 12.51
C PRO A 81 -17.31 3.82 11.72
N GLY A 82 -16.01 3.85 12.01
CA GLY A 82 -15.00 2.97 11.41
C GLY A 82 -14.58 3.34 9.98
N GLN A 83 -15.23 4.30 9.34
CA GLN A 83 -14.85 4.75 7.99
C GLN A 83 -13.51 5.48 8.01
N ALA A 84 -13.24 6.26 9.06
CA ALA A 84 -12.08 7.15 9.12
C ALA A 84 -10.75 6.41 9.13
N VAL A 85 -10.74 5.19 9.66
CA VAL A 85 -9.58 4.28 9.70
C VAL A 85 -9.12 3.87 8.29
N SER A 86 -10.04 3.88 7.30
CA SER A 86 -9.78 3.39 5.96
C SER A 86 -8.64 4.12 5.22
N TYR A 87 -8.43 5.41 5.51
CA TYR A 87 -7.38 6.23 4.91
C TYR A 87 -5.98 5.70 5.25
N LEU A 88 -5.64 5.68 6.54
CA LEU A 88 -4.30 5.30 6.98
C LEU A 88 -4.05 3.81 6.75
N TYR A 89 -5.07 2.97 6.95
CA TYR A 89 -4.95 1.54 6.69
C TYR A 89 -4.66 1.26 5.21
N GLY A 90 -5.42 1.85 4.29
CA GLY A 90 -5.19 1.68 2.85
C GLY A 90 -3.81 2.19 2.42
N TYR A 91 -3.41 3.36 2.92
CA TYR A 91 -2.07 3.91 2.69
C TYR A 91 -0.95 2.98 3.16
N ALA A 92 -1.05 2.47 4.39
CA ALA A 92 -0.04 1.57 4.96
C ALA A 92 0.09 0.28 4.15
N ARG A 93 -1.04 -0.31 3.72
CA ARG A 93 -1.04 -1.51 2.86
C ARG A 93 -0.41 -1.25 1.49
N LEU A 94 -0.70 -0.11 0.84
CA LEU A 94 -0.06 0.24 -0.43
C LEU A 94 1.43 0.50 -0.29
N ARG A 95 1.87 1.12 0.80
CA ARG A 95 3.30 1.33 1.10
C ARG A 95 4.02 0.00 1.30
N GLU A 96 3.41 -0.92 2.03
CA GLU A 96 3.93 -2.27 2.25
C GLU A 96 4.01 -3.06 0.94
N LEU A 97 2.97 -3.03 0.10
CA LEU A 97 2.97 -3.66 -1.21
C LEU A 97 4.07 -3.11 -2.11
N ARG A 98 4.26 -1.78 -2.13
CA ARG A 98 5.36 -1.15 -2.87
C ARG A 98 6.71 -1.64 -2.37
N LEU A 99 6.93 -1.69 -1.06
CA LEU A 99 8.19 -2.17 -0.48
C LEU A 99 8.46 -3.63 -0.89
N LYS A 100 7.45 -4.50 -0.86
CA LYS A 100 7.56 -5.89 -1.33
C LYS A 100 7.97 -5.94 -2.80
N ALA A 101 7.39 -5.10 -3.66
CA ALA A 101 7.74 -5.02 -5.07
C ALA A 101 9.17 -4.47 -5.31
N GLU A 102 9.58 -3.44 -4.57
CA GLU A 102 10.93 -2.87 -4.61
C GLU A 102 11.98 -3.92 -4.22
N ILE A 103 11.73 -4.69 -3.15
CA ILE A 103 12.60 -5.79 -2.72
C ILE A 103 12.66 -6.90 -3.77
N ALA A 104 11.52 -7.32 -4.33
CA ALA A 104 11.46 -8.42 -5.28
C ALA A 104 12.12 -8.11 -6.64
N LEU A 105 12.03 -6.86 -7.10
CA LEU A 105 12.57 -6.43 -8.39
C LEU A 105 13.97 -5.82 -8.29
N GLY A 106 14.35 -5.30 -7.13
CA GLY A 106 15.63 -4.65 -6.91
C GLY A 106 15.87 -3.52 -7.92
N PRO A 107 17.04 -3.49 -8.61
CA PRO A 107 17.33 -2.48 -9.64
C PRO A 107 16.36 -2.46 -10.84
N ARG A 108 15.56 -3.52 -11.02
CA ARG A 108 14.55 -3.59 -12.10
C ARG A 108 13.21 -2.96 -11.69
N PHE A 109 13.08 -2.45 -10.46
CA PHE A 109 11.86 -1.78 -10.03
C PHE A 109 11.63 -0.50 -10.83
N ASP A 110 10.49 -0.43 -11.50
CA ASP A 110 10.00 0.76 -12.16
C ASP A 110 8.70 1.22 -11.50
N GLN A 111 8.70 2.46 -10.99
CA GLN A 111 7.55 3.00 -10.28
C GLN A 111 6.31 3.14 -11.16
N ARG A 112 6.46 3.51 -12.44
CA ARG A 112 5.32 3.71 -13.35
C ARG A 112 4.65 2.38 -13.65
N GLN A 113 5.45 1.36 -13.98
CA GLN A 113 4.95 0.01 -14.22
C GLN A 113 4.27 -0.58 -12.97
N PHE A 114 4.83 -0.32 -11.78
CA PHE A 114 4.19 -0.70 -10.52
C PHE A 114 2.82 0.00 -10.35
N HIS A 115 2.74 1.31 -10.60
CA HIS A 115 1.47 2.06 -10.49
C HIS A 115 0.43 1.60 -11.50
N ASP A 116 0.81 1.41 -12.76
CA ASP A 116 -0.06 0.87 -13.80
C ASP A 116 -0.61 -0.49 -13.40
N LEU A 117 0.24 -1.34 -12.82
CA LEU A 117 -0.15 -2.66 -12.36
C LEU A 117 -1.17 -2.60 -11.22
N VAL A 118 -0.94 -1.74 -10.21
CA VAL A 118 -1.87 -1.56 -9.09
C VAL A 118 -3.23 -1.06 -9.59
N ILE A 119 -3.24 -0.04 -10.45
CA ILE A 119 -4.48 0.55 -10.98
C ILE A 119 -5.25 -0.45 -11.85
N ALA A 120 -4.55 -1.26 -12.65
CA ALA A 120 -5.15 -2.27 -13.51
C ALA A 120 -5.95 -3.34 -12.75
N GLN A 121 -5.69 -3.54 -11.45
CA GLN A 121 -6.47 -4.49 -10.63
C GLN A 121 -7.86 -3.97 -10.25
N GLY A 122 -8.10 -2.66 -10.38
CA GLY A 122 -9.34 -2.02 -9.93
C GLY A 122 -9.47 -1.97 -8.40
N LEU A 123 -10.70 -1.88 -7.91
CA LEU A 123 -11.01 -1.62 -6.50
C LEU A 123 -11.08 -2.89 -5.64
N LEU A 124 -10.02 -3.70 -5.62
CA LEU A 124 -9.95 -4.91 -4.80
C LEU A 124 -9.63 -4.61 -3.34
N PRO A 125 -10.24 -5.26 -2.34
CA PRO A 125 -9.83 -5.16 -0.93
C PRO A 125 -8.31 -5.29 -0.76
N PRO A 126 -7.65 -4.59 0.17
CA PRO A 126 -6.18 -4.49 0.22
C PRO A 126 -5.43 -5.82 0.18
N GLY A 127 -5.92 -6.85 0.86
CA GLY A 127 -5.30 -8.18 0.84
C GLY A 127 -5.44 -8.90 -0.51
N LEU A 128 -6.55 -8.69 -1.23
CA LEU A 128 -6.73 -9.23 -2.59
C LEU A 128 -5.93 -8.43 -3.61
N LEU A 129 -5.85 -7.11 -3.44
CA LEU A 129 -5.00 -6.24 -4.27
C LEU A 129 -3.52 -6.65 -4.16
N GLU A 130 -3.03 -6.84 -2.93
CA GLU A 130 -1.66 -7.31 -2.69
C GLU A 130 -1.38 -8.62 -3.41
N ARG A 131 -2.24 -9.61 -3.24
CA ARG A 131 -2.09 -10.93 -3.90
C ARG A 131 -2.06 -10.81 -5.42
N ALA A 132 -3.04 -10.10 -6.00
CA ALA A 132 -3.16 -9.95 -7.44
C ALA A 132 -1.92 -9.26 -8.05
N VAL A 133 -1.43 -8.19 -7.40
CA VAL A 133 -0.22 -7.47 -7.84
C VAL A 133 1.02 -8.34 -7.73
N LEU A 134 1.23 -9.04 -6.62
CA LEU A 134 2.40 -9.91 -6.43
C LEU A 134 2.40 -11.10 -7.41
N GLU A 135 1.25 -11.72 -7.65
CA GLU A 135 1.12 -12.80 -8.64
C GLU A 135 1.47 -12.32 -10.05
N GLU A 136 1.01 -11.13 -10.44
CA GLU A 136 1.33 -10.53 -11.74
C GLU A 136 2.82 -10.13 -11.84
N LEU A 137 3.39 -9.58 -10.76
CA LEU A 137 4.82 -9.26 -10.69
C LEU A 137 5.68 -10.51 -10.88
N THR A 138 5.33 -11.60 -10.20
CA THR A 138 6.00 -12.89 -10.38
C THR A 138 5.88 -13.35 -11.83
N ARG A 139 4.69 -13.31 -12.43
CA ARG A 139 4.47 -13.74 -13.81
C ARG A 139 5.27 -12.93 -14.83
N ARG A 140 5.27 -11.59 -14.71
CA ARG A 140 5.88 -10.69 -15.70
C ARG A 140 7.40 -10.56 -15.58
N TYR A 141 7.95 -10.59 -14.37
CA TYR A 141 9.33 -10.15 -14.13
C TYR A 141 10.23 -11.21 -13.47
N LEU A 142 9.64 -12.23 -12.88
CA LEU A 142 10.35 -13.35 -12.26
C LEU A 142 10.13 -14.67 -13.05
N GLY A 143 9.03 -14.74 -13.80
CA GLY A 143 8.58 -15.88 -14.61
C GLY A 143 9.24 -16.01 -15.98
N THR A 144 10.57 -16.05 -16.02
CA THR A 144 11.38 -16.72 -17.06
C THR A 144 12.63 -17.40 -16.49
N ALA A 145 12.82 -17.40 -15.17
CA ALA A 145 13.94 -18.08 -14.53
C ALA A 145 13.61 -19.54 -14.17
N LYS A 146 13.25 -20.36 -15.18
CA LYS A 146 13.45 -21.83 -15.21
C LYS A 146 12.80 -22.45 -16.45
N SER A 147 13.62 -22.72 -17.47
CA SER A 147 13.53 -23.97 -18.22
C SER A 147 14.97 -24.47 -18.43
N PRO A 148 15.48 -25.39 -17.59
CA PRO A 148 16.59 -26.21 -18.05
C PRO A 148 16.01 -27.10 -19.14
N ALA A 149 16.42 -26.83 -20.38
CA ALA A 149 16.08 -27.62 -21.54
C ALA A 149 16.11 -29.11 -21.18
N SER A 150 15.00 -29.77 -21.47
CA SER A 150 14.89 -31.21 -21.61
C SER A 150 16.09 -31.73 -22.41
N ARG A 151 17.08 -32.31 -21.72
CA ARG A 151 17.93 -33.32 -22.35
C ARG A 151 17.13 -34.60 -22.36
N ASP A 152 16.22 -34.69 -23.34
CA ASP A 152 15.55 -35.92 -23.65
C ASP A 152 16.47 -36.81 -24.52
N SER A 153 16.44 -38.08 -24.17
CA SER A 153 16.68 -39.28 -24.97
C SER A 153 17.90 -39.36 -25.89
N GLY A 154 18.81 -40.25 -25.49
CA GLY A 154 19.17 -41.44 -26.27
C GLY A 154 19.81 -41.22 -27.65
N ASP A 155 21.13 -41.35 -27.71
CA ASP A 155 21.75 -41.99 -28.86
C ASP A 155 22.61 -43.16 -28.36
N SER A 156 22.36 -44.30 -28.98
CA SER A 156 22.93 -45.60 -28.63
C SER A 156 23.92 -45.95 -29.72
N ARG A 157 25.21 -46.06 -29.37
CA ARG A 157 26.22 -46.71 -30.22
C ARG A 157 27.22 -47.48 -29.37
N PRO A 158 27.47 -48.77 -29.67
CA PRO A 158 28.58 -49.53 -29.12
C PRO A 158 29.78 -49.51 -30.10
N ALA A 159 31.01 -49.49 -29.58
CA ALA A 159 32.25 -49.95 -30.25
C ALA A 159 33.44 -49.74 -29.29
N THR A 160 33.85 -50.81 -28.59
CA THR A 160 35.06 -51.63 -28.83
C THR A 160 36.34 -51.09 -28.19
N ASP A 161 36.73 -51.77 -27.11
CA ASP A 161 38.11 -51.98 -26.67
C ASP A 161 38.95 -52.54 -27.83
N ALA A 162 40.11 -51.93 -28.09
CA ALA A 162 41.36 -52.61 -28.42
C ALA A 162 42.45 -51.61 -28.82
N GLN A 163 43.41 -51.33 -27.93
CA GLN A 163 44.81 -51.22 -28.33
C GLN A 163 45.72 -51.40 -27.12
N GLY A 164 46.29 -52.61 -27.02
CA GLY A 164 47.62 -52.79 -26.48
C GLY A 164 48.64 -52.59 -27.61
N ARG A 165 49.70 -51.84 -27.32
CA ARG A 165 51.11 -52.10 -27.65
C ARG A 165 51.94 -50.93 -27.14
#